data_AF-A0A558QST9-F1
#
_entry.id   AF-A0A558QST9-F1
#
_cell.length_a   1.000
_cell.length_b   1.000
_cell.length_c   1.000
_cell.angle_alpha   90.00
_cell.angle_beta   90.00
_cell.angle_gamma   90.00
#
_symmetry.space_group_name_H-M   'P 1'
#
loop_
_entity.id
_entity.type
_entity.pdbx_description
1 polymer ?
#
loop_
_entity_poly.entity_id
_entity_poly.type
_entity_poly.pdbx_seq_one_letter_code
_entity_poly.pdbx_strand_id
1 'polypeptide(L)'
;MAAVAALLAMAAYDRPLPGAAAGIGLFGAVVLIALPMQVLAPVAAPTPGLVLLGGGLLLLLATLRTRAALPLVAVGAGLLVAQQVATGHLLLLAVGETIAGVAAPFALFTALALAPLLARSLSPRIALAGGAALTALAVSLVLVIRLADPTGPTRPAISQVMHVTDLTTGRFYRATSLFAPDRWTRSMLGPAGEAALLPMYDHAFVAPAGPVAVSAPRIRLFRRLDGKVQLTVAGPPGTREIRVALAASVPFAAARVNGVAAPLLRRPGALDRIGWVGRDVTVSLLLTPAAPGRLVARIALLRDGWPADAPPLPPRPADVMPWYDSDGSILLKTETISW
;
A
#
# COMPACT_ATOMS: atom_id res chain seq x y z
N MET A 1 16.43 19.68 -9.25
CA MET A 1 16.30 18.91 -10.51
C MET A 1 15.76 19.77 -11.65
N ALA A 2 14.52 20.27 -11.59
CA ALA A 2 13.93 21.09 -12.68
C ALA A 2 14.73 22.36 -13.02
N ALA A 3 15.25 23.09 -12.02
CA ALA A 3 16.07 24.28 -12.24
C ALA A 3 17.42 23.97 -12.93
N VAL A 4 18.05 22.84 -12.59
CA VAL A 4 19.32 22.40 -13.19
C VAL A 4 19.08 21.95 -14.63
N ALA A 5 18.01 21.21 -14.89
CA ALA A 5 17.61 20.82 -16.25
C ALA A 5 17.27 22.06 -17.12
N ALA A 6 16.59 23.06 -16.55
CA ALA A 6 16.29 24.32 -17.24
C ALA A 6 17.56 25.15 -17.52
N LEU A 7 18.51 25.21 -16.57
CA LEU A 7 19.80 25.88 -16.76
C LEU A 7 20.67 25.18 -17.82
N LEU A 8 20.70 23.85 -17.83
CA LEU A 8 21.41 23.06 -18.85
C LEU A 8 20.73 23.19 -20.23
N ALA A 9 19.40 23.24 -20.28
CA ALA A 9 18.65 23.46 -21.50
C ALA A 9 18.86 24.88 -22.06
N MET A 10 18.92 25.90 -21.21
CA MET A 10 19.25 27.27 -21.63
C MET A 10 20.69 27.38 -22.15
N ALA A 11 21.66 26.74 -21.47
CA ALA A 11 23.06 26.75 -21.89
C ALA A 11 23.30 26.02 -23.23
N ALA A 12 22.41 25.10 -23.60
CA ALA A 12 22.48 24.32 -24.83
C ALA A 12 21.57 24.86 -25.97
N TYR A 13 20.72 25.86 -25.69
CA TYR A 13 19.62 26.27 -26.58
C TYR A 13 20.06 26.73 -27.97
N ASP A 14 21.23 27.38 -28.08
CA ASP A 14 21.76 27.94 -29.34
C ASP A 14 22.85 27.10 -30.00
N ARG A 15 23.20 25.93 -29.44
CA ARG A 15 24.25 25.08 -30.01
C ARG A 15 23.64 23.91 -30.77
N PRO A 16 23.95 23.73 -32.08
CA PRO A 16 23.51 22.56 -32.81
C PRO A 16 24.20 21.31 -32.23
N LEU A 17 23.50 20.62 -31.35
CA LEU A 17 23.95 19.32 -30.84
C LEU A 17 23.76 18.27 -31.93
N PRO A 18 24.77 17.43 -32.20
CA PRO A 18 24.58 16.25 -33.04
C PRO A 18 23.45 15.41 -32.46
N GLY A 19 22.56 14.87 -33.32
CA GLY A 19 21.41 14.09 -32.87
C GLY A 19 21.77 12.96 -31.90
N ALA A 20 22.90 12.29 -32.13
CA ALA A 20 23.41 11.24 -31.25
C ALA A 20 23.75 11.75 -29.83
N ALA A 21 24.32 12.96 -29.70
CA ALA A 21 24.65 13.55 -28.40
C ALA A 21 23.38 13.90 -27.61
N ALA A 22 22.35 14.40 -28.29
CA ALA A 22 21.04 14.64 -27.68
C ALA A 22 20.36 13.33 -27.24
N GLY A 23 20.45 12.27 -28.06
CA GLY A 23 19.93 10.94 -27.74
C GLY A 23 20.62 10.31 -26.51
N ILE A 24 21.95 10.41 -26.44
CA ILE A 24 22.74 9.92 -25.31
C ILE A 24 22.41 10.69 -24.03
N GLY A 25 22.31 12.02 -24.11
CA GLY A 25 21.96 12.85 -22.96
C GLY A 25 20.57 12.53 -22.40
N LEU A 26 19.58 12.35 -23.29
CA LEU A 26 18.21 12.00 -22.91
C LEU A 26 18.13 10.60 -22.30
N PHE A 27 18.81 9.61 -22.90
CA PHE A 27 18.90 8.26 -22.35
C PHE A 27 19.60 8.25 -20.99
N GLY A 28 20.69 9.01 -20.84
CA GLY A 28 21.39 9.16 -19.57
C GLY A 28 20.51 9.76 -18.48
N ALA A 29 19.71 10.79 -18.79
CA ALA A 29 18.76 11.38 -17.85
C ALA A 29 17.67 10.37 -17.41
N VAL A 30 17.16 9.57 -18.35
CA VAL A 30 16.21 8.49 -18.08
C VAL A 30 16.81 7.43 -17.16
N VAL A 31 18.05 7.00 -17.41
CA VAL A 31 18.77 6.03 -16.57
C VAL A 31 18.96 6.58 -15.14
N LEU A 32 19.33 7.86 -15.02
CA LEU A 32 19.50 8.54 -13.74
C LEU A 32 18.20 8.70 -12.94
N ILE A 33 17.03 8.62 -13.58
CA ILE A 33 15.73 8.60 -12.89
C ILE A 33 15.33 7.17 -12.56
N ALA A 34 15.52 6.24 -13.51
CA ALA A 34 15.11 4.84 -13.35
C ALA A 34 15.91 4.12 -12.25
N LEU A 35 17.22 4.37 -12.12
CA LEU A 35 18.07 3.70 -11.13
C LEU A 35 17.67 4.03 -9.67
N PRO A 36 17.52 5.31 -9.26
CA PRO A 36 17.01 5.64 -7.94
C PRO A 36 15.61 5.08 -7.67
N MET A 37 14.74 5.02 -8.68
CA MET A 37 13.41 4.40 -8.51
C MET A 37 13.52 2.92 -8.11
N GLN A 38 14.45 2.15 -8.69
CA GLN A 38 14.66 0.75 -8.30
C GLN A 38 15.13 0.61 -6.84
N VAL A 39 15.90 1.59 -6.33
CA VAL A 39 16.37 1.60 -4.93
C VAL A 39 15.28 2.02 -3.97
N LEU A 40 14.53 3.09 -4.30
CA LEU A 40 13.52 3.68 -3.43
C LEU A 40 12.20 2.89 -3.41
N ALA A 41 11.89 2.17 -4.49
CA ALA A 41 10.64 1.45 -4.65
C ALA A 41 10.83 0.08 -5.36
N PRO A 42 11.63 -0.85 -4.81
CA PRO A 42 12.05 -2.07 -5.50
C PRO A 42 10.89 -2.98 -5.95
N VAL A 43 9.74 -2.90 -5.28
CA VAL A 43 8.55 -3.69 -5.62
C VAL A 43 7.73 -3.06 -6.75
N ALA A 44 7.70 -1.72 -6.81
CA ALA A 44 6.85 -0.97 -7.75
C ALA A 44 7.60 -0.43 -8.98
N ALA A 45 8.93 -0.30 -8.88
CA ALA A 45 9.79 0.26 -9.91
C ALA A 45 10.06 -0.61 -11.15
N PRO A 46 9.92 -1.96 -11.16
CA PRO A 46 10.21 -2.75 -12.35
C PRO A 46 9.37 -2.33 -13.56
N THR A 47 8.06 -2.12 -13.37
CA THR A 47 7.14 -1.74 -14.45
C THR A 47 7.42 -0.37 -15.06
N PRO A 48 7.46 0.75 -14.30
CA PRO A 48 7.79 2.06 -14.85
C PRO A 48 9.26 2.16 -15.28
N GLY A 49 10.17 1.48 -14.59
CA GLY A 49 11.60 1.48 -14.91
C GLY A 49 11.89 0.85 -16.26
N LEU A 50 11.23 -0.27 -16.60
CA LEU A 50 11.37 -0.90 -17.93
C LEU A 50 10.89 0.00 -19.06
N VAL A 51 9.79 0.74 -18.87
CA VAL A 51 9.26 1.63 -19.92
C VAL A 51 10.07 2.90 -20.05
N LEU A 52 10.58 3.44 -18.94
CA LEU A 52 11.55 4.54 -18.96
C LEU A 52 12.79 4.11 -19.74
N LEU A 53 13.47 3.03 -19.33
CA LEU A 53 14.69 2.55 -19.99
C LEU A 53 14.46 2.17 -21.45
N GLY A 54 13.37 1.45 -21.73
CA GLY A 54 12.96 1.08 -23.08
C GLY A 54 12.69 2.31 -23.94
N GLY A 55 11.86 3.25 -23.49
CA GLY A 55 11.57 4.49 -24.20
C GLY A 55 12.82 5.34 -24.45
N GLY A 56 13.71 5.44 -23.47
CA GLY A 56 15.00 6.11 -23.61
C GLY A 56 15.91 5.46 -24.66
N LEU A 57 15.95 4.13 -24.70
CA LEU A 57 16.71 3.39 -25.71
C LEU A 57 16.14 3.62 -27.12
N LEU A 58 14.80 3.60 -27.26
CA LEU A 58 14.15 3.87 -28.54
C LEU A 58 14.38 5.32 -29.00
N LEU A 59 14.44 6.29 -28.07
CA LEU A 59 14.81 7.67 -28.34
C LEU A 59 16.24 7.76 -28.87
N LEU A 60 17.20 7.09 -28.23
CA LEU A 60 18.58 7.01 -28.71
C LEU A 60 18.63 6.40 -30.13
N LEU A 61 17.96 5.28 -30.36
CA LEU A 61 17.90 4.62 -31.68
C LEU A 61 17.28 5.52 -32.76
N ALA A 62 16.25 6.29 -32.41
CA ALA A 62 15.61 7.23 -33.34
C ALA A 62 16.57 8.34 -33.80
N THR A 63 17.54 8.74 -32.96
CA THR A 63 18.54 9.77 -33.32
C THR A 63 19.59 9.31 -34.32
N LEU A 64 19.81 7.98 -34.47
CA LEU A 64 20.81 7.42 -35.38
C LEU A 64 20.45 7.58 -36.86
N ARG A 65 19.20 7.92 -37.19
CA ARG A 65 18.68 8.17 -38.55
C ARG A 65 18.95 7.08 -39.60
N THR A 66 19.31 5.86 -39.20
CA THR A 66 19.48 4.73 -40.14
C THR A 66 18.13 4.21 -40.66
N ARG A 67 18.13 3.50 -41.80
CA ARG A 67 16.93 2.86 -42.37
C ARG A 67 16.42 1.71 -41.49
N ALA A 68 17.32 0.99 -40.82
CA ALA A 68 16.99 -0.11 -39.93
C ALA A 68 16.45 0.35 -38.56
N ALA A 69 16.78 1.57 -38.12
CA ALA A 69 16.33 2.08 -36.81
C ALA A 69 14.80 2.31 -36.76
N LEU A 70 14.16 2.71 -37.86
CA LEU A 70 12.73 3.03 -37.86
C LEU A 70 11.83 1.81 -37.54
N PRO A 71 11.97 0.65 -38.21
CA PRO A 71 11.17 -0.52 -37.87
C PRO A 71 11.45 -1.03 -36.45
N LEU A 72 12.69 -0.97 -35.98
CA LEU A 72 13.05 -1.34 -34.60
C LEU A 72 12.41 -0.41 -33.56
N VAL A 73 12.42 0.89 -33.82
CA VAL A 73 11.75 1.89 -32.98
C VAL A 73 10.25 1.68 -32.97
N ALA A 74 9.64 1.39 -34.12
CA ALA A 74 8.20 1.15 -34.24
C ALA A 74 7.77 -0.13 -33.49
N VAL A 75 8.49 -1.25 -33.67
CA VAL A 75 8.22 -2.50 -32.97
C VAL A 75 8.43 -2.34 -31.47
N GLY A 76 9.54 -1.73 -31.06
CA GLY A 76 9.83 -1.49 -29.64
C GLY A 76 8.78 -0.59 -28.98
N ALA A 77 8.36 0.48 -29.64
CA ALA A 77 7.31 1.36 -29.15
C ALA A 77 5.99 0.59 -28.99
N GLY A 78 5.60 -0.19 -30.01
CA GLY A 78 4.41 -1.03 -29.97
C GLY A 78 4.41 -2.03 -28.81
N LEU A 79 5.54 -2.69 -28.54
CA LEU A 79 5.70 -3.61 -27.41
C LEU A 79 5.58 -2.90 -26.06
N LEU A 80 6.19 -1.72 -25.91
CA LEU A 80 6.09 -0.93 -24.67
C LEU A 80 4.67 -0.43 -24.44
N VAL A 81 3.98 0.05 -25.48
CA VAL A 81 2.56 0.44 -25.40
C VAL A 81 1.69 -0.75 -25.03
N ALA A 82 1.86 -1.90 -25.71
CA ALA A 82 1.10 -3.11 -25.42
C ALA A 82 1.30 -3.58 -23.97
N GLN A 83 2.54 -3.53 -23.47
CA GLN A 83 2.84 -3.87 -22.07
C GLN A 83 2.19 -2.89 -21.09
N GLN A 84 2.19 -1.58 -21.37
CA GLN A 84 1.53 -0.59 -20.52
C GLN A 84 0.01 -0.75 -20.50
N VAL A 85 -0.60 -1.00 -21.67
CA VAL A 85 -2.04 -1.28 -21.77
C VAL A 85 -2.41 -2.56 -21.03
N ALA A 86 -1.66 -3.64 -21.22
CA ALA A 86 -1.90 -4.91 -20.53
C ALA A 86 -1.76 -4.76 -19.00
N THR A 87 -0.73 -4.04 -18.55
CA THR A 87 -0.49 -3.83 -17.11
C THR A 87 -1.54 -2.92 -16.49
N GLY A 88 -1.89 -1.82 -17.16
CA GLY A 88 -2.98 -0.94 -16.75
C GLY A 88 -4.30 -1.68 -16.67
N HIS A 89 -4.61 -2.52 -17.66
CA HIS A 89 -5.81 -3.35 -17.68
C HIS A 89 -5.83 -4.36 -16.52
N LEU A 90 -4.74 -5.10 -16.29
CA LEU A 90 -4.65 -6.06 -15.17
C LEU A 90 -4.77 -5.38 -13.81
N LEU A 91 -4.23 -4.17 -13.65
CA LEU A 91 -4.39 -3.39 -12.42
C LEU A 91 -5.82 -2.87 -12.25
N LEU A 92 -6.49 -2.47 -13.33
CA LEU A 92 -7.92 -2.13 -13.29
C LEU A 92 -8.78 -3.36 -12.94
N LEU A 93 -8.44 -4.55 -13.42
CA LEU A 93 -9.13 -5.78 -13.02
C LEU A 93 -8.85 -6.16 -11.55
N ALA A 94 -7.61 -6.00 -11.08
CA ALA A 94 -7.19 -6.39 -9.74
C ALA A 94 -7.68 -5.44 -8.65
N VAL A 95 -7.69 -4.14 -8.92
CA VAL A 95 -8.06 -3.09 -7.96
C VAL A 95 -9.51 -2.62 -8.16
N GLY A 96 -10.11 -2.95 -9.30
CA GLY A 96 -11.44 -2.50 -9.72
C GLY A 96 -11.36 -1.36 -10.74
N GLU A 97 -12.31 -1.31 -11.68
CA GLU A 97 -12.41 -0.31 -12.76
C GLU A 97 -12.55 1.14 -12.27
N THR A 98 -12.69 1.33 -10.96
CA THR A 98 -13.10 2.59 -10.32
C THR A 98 -11.95 3.56 -10.07
N ILE A 99 -10.69 3.12 -10.20
CA ILE A 99 -9.53 3.98 -9.94
C ILE A 99 -8.91 4.46 -11.26
N ALA A 100 -9.56 5.44 -11.90
CA ALA A 100 -9.03 6.11 -13.11
C ALA A 100 -7.60 6.64 -12.90
N GLY A 101 -7.23 6.96 -11.66
CA GLY A 101 -5.88 7.38 -11.30
C GLY A 101 -4.80 6.32 -11.43
N VAL A 102 -5.16 5.04 -11.50
CA VAL A 102 -4.22 3.99 -11.87
C VAL A 102 -3.80 4.14 -13.32
N ALA A 103 -4.69 4.54 -14.24
CA ALA A 103 -4.42 4.59 -15.67
C ALA A 103 -3.52 5.76 -16.11
N ALA A 104 -3.58 6.91 -15.41
CA ALA A 104 -2.79 8.11 -15.73
C ALA A 104 -1.27 7.86 -15.90
N PRO A 105 -0.56 7.21 -14.96
CA PRO A 105 0.86 6.94 -15.14
C PRO A 105 1.14 6.06 -16.37
N PHE A 106 0.28 5.07 -16.67
CA PHE A 106 0.46 4.23 -17.87
C PHE A 106 0.28 5.02 -19.16
N ALA A 107 -0.66 5.96 -19.21
CA ALA A 107 -0.83 6.86 -20.36
C ALA A 107 0.41 7.76 -20.56
N LEU A 108 0.98 8.29 -19.47
CA LEU A 108 2.21 9.10 -19.52
C LEU A 108 3.41 8.27 -20.04
N PHE A 109 3.58 7.04 -19.56
CA PHE A 109 4.65 6.14 -20.03
C PHE A 109 4.46 5.70 -21.48
N THR A 110 3.21 5.52 -21.91
CA THR A 110 2.85 5.26 -23.32
C THR A 110 3.28 6.41 -24.23
N ALA A 111 3.06 7.66 -23.80
CA ALA A 111 3.51 8.83 -24.56
C ALA A 111 5.05 8.87 -24.72
N LEU A 112 5.80 8.48 -23.68
CA LEU A 112 7.26 8.38 -23.75
C LEU A 112 7.73 7.31 -24.74
N ALA A 113 7.04 6.17 -24.80
CA ALA A 113 7.33 5.11 -25.75
C ALA A 113 7.09 5.54 -27.22
N LEU A 114 6.14 6.43 -27.45
CA LEU A 114 5.79 6.96 -28.78
C LEU A 114 6.61 8.20 -29.19
N ALA A 115 7.20 8.91 -28.23
CA ALA A 115 8.02 10.10 -28.46
C ALA A 115 9.11 9.94 -29.56
N PRO A 116 9.85 8.81 -29.67
CA PRO A 116 10.84 8.65 -30.73
C PRO A 116 10.27 8.63 -32.16
N LEU A 117 9.04 8.13 -32.34
CA LEU A 117 8.36 8.11 -33.64
C LEU A 117 7.91 9.52 -34.05
N LEU A 118 7.46 10.30 -33.07
CA LEU A 118 7.06 11.70 -33.25
C LEU A 118 8.28 12.61 -33.53
N ALA A 119 9.40 12.39 -32.85
CA ALA A 119 10.62 13.18 -33.02
C ALA A 119 11.26 13.06 -34.43
N ARG A 120 10.97 11.97 -35.16
CA ARG A 120 11.54 11.72 -36.49
C ARG A 120 10.66 12.25 -37.63
N SER A 121 9.38 12.53 -37.35
CA SER A 121 8.35 12.87 -38.35
C SER A 121 7.91 14.34 -38.32
N LEU A 122 8.26 15.09 -37.26
CA LEU A 122 7.79 16.46 -37.04
C LEU A 122 8.93 17.46 -37.13
N SER A 123 8.66 18.66 -37.66
CA SER A 123 9.61 19.79 -37.60
C SER A 123 9.87 20.18 -36.13
N PRO A 124 11.03 20.79 -35.78
CA PRO A 124 11.37 21.10 -34.39
C PRO A 124 10.29 21.92 -33.65
N ARG A 125 9.65 22.87 -34.35
CA ARG A 125 8.53 23.67 -33.82
C ARG A 125 7.29 22.82 -33.55
N ILE A 126 6.96 21.89 -34.45
CA ILE A 126 5.81 21.00 -34.30
C ILE A 126 6.09 19.94 -33.23
N ALA A 127 7.32 19.44 -33.12
CA ALA A 127 7.72 18.51 -32.07
C ALA A 127 7.66 19.16 -30.67
N LEU A 128 8.11 20.42 -30.55
CA LEU A 128 7.99 21.19 -29.31
C LEU A 128 6.52 21.46 -28.95
N ALA A 129 5.72 21.93 -29.91
CA ALA A 129 4.29 22.19 -29.71
C ALA A 129 3.53 20.91 -29.36
N GLY A 130 3.80 19.79 -30.04
CA GLY A 130 3.21 18.49 -29.78
C GLY A 130 3.62 17.90 -28.43
N GLY A 131 4.91 18.01 -28.06
CA GLY A 131 5.41 17.60 -26.74
C GLY A 131 4.80 18.43 -25.60
N ALA A 132 4.70 19.75 -25.79
CA ALA A 132 4.03 20.64 -24.84
C ALA A 132 2.53 20.31 -24.71
N ALA A 133 1.84 20.04 -25.82
CA ALA A 133 0.44 19.65 -25.82
C ALA A 133 0.21 18.30 -25.13
N LEU A 134 1.05 17.29 -25.38
CA LEU A 134 0.98 15.99 -24.71
C LEU A 134 1.27 16.09 -23.22
N THR A 135 2.23 16.92 -22.83
CA THR A 135 2.53 17.20 -21.41
C THR A 135 1.35 17.90 -20.74
N ALA A 136 0.78 18.92 -21.39
CA ALA A 136 -0.40 19.61 -20.91
C ALA A 136 -1.60 18.67 -20.80
N LEU A 137 -1.81 17.77 -21.77
CA LEU A 137 -2.85 16.74 -21.73
C LEU A 137 -2.62 15.76 -20.58
N ALA A 138 -1.39 15.27 -20.38
CA ALA A 138 -1.05 14.37 -19.28
C ALA A 138 -1.24 15.02 -17.91
N VAL A 139 -0.77 16.27 -17.74
CA VAL A 139 -0.99 17.06 -16.51
C VAL A 139 -2.48 17.29 -16.30
N SER A 140 -3.22 17.66 -17.34
CA SER A 140 -4.68 17.86 -17.26
C SER A 140 -5.40 16.58 -16.88
N LEU A 141 -5.01 15.43 -17.44
CA LEU A 141 -5.58 14.13 -17.09
C LEU A 141 -5.30 13.77 -15.64
N VAL A 142 -4.07 13.99 -15.16
CA VAL A 142 -3.71 13.81 -13.74
C VAL A 142 -4.52 14.74 -12.84
N LEU A 143 -4.67 16.01 -13.20
CA LEU A 143 -5.47 16.98 -12.45
C LEU A 143 -6.95 16.59 -12.43
N VAL A 144 -7.53 16.20 -13.57
CA VAL A 144 -8.91 15.70 -13.64
C VAL A 144 -9.08 14.48 -12.76
N ILE A 145 -8.16 13.52 -12.81
CA ILE A 145 -8.21 12.33 -11.93
C ILE A 145 -8.09 12.68 -10.44
N ARG A 146 -7.27 13.68 -10.10
CA ARG A 146 -7.02 14.09 -8.71
C ARG A 146 -8.13 14.97 -8.14
N LEU A 147 -8.79 15.74 -9.00
CA LEU A 147 -9.77 16.76 -8.61
C LEU A 147 -11.22 16.34 -8.90
N ALA A 148 -11.46 15.47 -9.88
CA ALA A 148 -12.77 14.86 -10.05
C ALA A 148 -12.96 13.88 -8.91
N ASP A 149 -14.00 14.08 -8.12
CA ASP A 149 -14.43 13.11 -7.13
C ASP A 149 -14.83 11.84 -7.90
N PRO A 150 -14.08 10.72 -7.78
CA PRO A 150 -14.42 9.51 -8.52
C PRO A 150 -15.67 8.84 -7.95
N THR A 151 -16.23 9.40 -6.86
CA THR A 151 -17.32 8.82 -6.11
C THR A 151 -18.67 9.18 -6.72
N GLY A 152 -19.55 8.19 -6.76
CA GLY A 152 -20.90 8.32 -7.30
C GLY A 152 -21.68 7.02 -7.13
N PRO A 153 -22.94 6.97 -7.55
CA PRO A 153 -23.80 5.79 -7.34
C PRO A 153 -23.24 4.50 -7.94
N THR A 154 -22.48 4.59 -9.03
CA THR A 154 -21.83 3.45 -9.71
C THR A 154 -20.41 3.18 -9.20
N ARG A 155 -19.86 4.06 -8.35
CA ARG A 155 -18.50 3.99 -7.78
C ARG A 155 -18.51 4.52 -6.34
N PRO A 156 -19.01 3.75 -5.38
CA PRO A 156 -19.14 4.26 -4.02
C PRO A 156 -17.77 4.51 -3.39
N ALA A 157 -17.66 5.58 -2.60
CA ALA A 157 -16.52 5.82 -1.72
C ALA A 157 -16.39 4.68 -0.71
N ILE A 158 -15.17 4.20 -0.48
CA ILE A 158 -14.91 3.25 0.60
C ILE A 158 -14.93 3.97 1.96
N SER A 159 -15.63 3.40 2.91
CA SER A 159 -15.73 3.91 4.28
C SER A 159 -15.36 2.81 5.28
N GLN A 160 -14.76 3.21 6.39
CA GLN A 160 -14.38 2.27 7.43
C GLN A 160 -14.43 2.94 8.80
N VAL A 161 -15.33 2.45 9.64
CA VAL A 161 -15.38 2.79 11.06
C VAL A 161 -15.46 1.51 11.85
N MET A 162 -14.58 1.36 12.82
CA MET A 162 -14.50 0.21 13.71
C MET A 162 -14.64 0.69 15.15
N HIS A 163 -15.31 -0.11 15.98
CA HIS A 163 -15.26 0.08 17.41
C HIS A 163 -14.07 -0.70 17.98
N VAL A 164 -13.24 -0.05 18.80
CA VAL A 164 -12.05 -0.67 19.39
C VAL A 164 -12.16 -0.59 20.90
N THR A 165 -12.06 -1.73 21.55
CA THR A 165 -11.99 -1.82 23.01
C THR A 165 -10.64 -2.35 23.43
N ASP A 166 -9.87 -1.54 24.13
CA ASP A 166 -8.59 -1.94 24.73
C ASP A 166 -8.82 -2.45 26.15
N LEU A 167 -8.79 -3.77 26.30
CA LEU A 167 -8.97 -4.50 27.56
C LEU A 167 -7.76 -4.40 28.51
N THR A 168 -6.64 -3.83 28.05
CA THR A 168 -5.49 -3.55 28.91
C THR A 168 -5.63 -2.19 29.57
N THR A 169 -6.03 -1.17 28.80
CA THR A 169 -6.17 0.20 29.33
C THR A 169 -7.59 0.55 29.80
N GLY A 170 -8.58 -0.27 29.47
CA GLY A 170 -10.00 0.00 29.73
C GLY A 170 -10.57 1.10 28.85
N ARG A 171 -9.91 1.45 27.74
CA ARG A 171 -10.30 2.55 26.85
C ARG A 171 -11.08 2.04 25.65
N PHE A 172 -11.91 2.93 25.12
CA PHE A 172 -12.79 2.66 23.99
C PHE A 172 -12.57 3.74 22.92
N TYR A 173 -12.51 3.30 21.66
CA TYR A 173 -12.23 4.17 20.52
C TYR A 173 -13.13 3.84 19.34
N ARG A 174 -13.37 4.83 18.50
CA ARG A 174 -13.71 4.65 17.09
C ARG A 174 -12.42 4.77 16.30
N ALA A 175 -12.24 3.91 15.30
CA ALA A 175 -11.03 3.90 14.51
C ALA A 175 -11.27 3.66 13.03
N THR A 176 -10.34 4.11 12.21
CA THR A 176 -10.21 3.74 10.80
C THR A 176 -8.75 3.45 10.47
N SER A 177 -8.53 2.46 9.61
CA SER A 177 -7.20 2.18 9.02
C SER A 177 -7.02 2.83 7.65
N LEU A 178 -8.07 3.48 7.12
CA LEU A 178 -7.99 4.19 5.85
C LEU A 178 -7.00 5.34 5.96
N PHE A 179 -6.03 5.38 5.05
CA PHE A 179 -5.05 6.47 4.97
C PHE A 179 -5.71 7.80 4.56
N ALA A 180 -6.76 7.73 3.73
CA ALA A 180 -7.55 8.86 3.30
C ALA A 180 -9.04 8.58 3.55
N PRO A 181 -9.54 8.77 4.79
CA PRO A 181 -10.93 8.48 5.11
C PRO A 181 -11.90 9.41 4.37
N ASP A 182 -12.99 8.84 3.86
CA ASP A 182 -14.05 9.57 3.19
C ASP A 182 -14.77 10.55 4.15
N ARG A 183 -15.67 11.38 3.61
CA ARG A 183 -16.37 12.40 4.41
C ARG A 183 -17.25 11.79 5.51
N TRP A 184 -17.93 10.69 5.22
CA TRP A 184 -18.75 9.96 6.18
C TRP A 184 -17.86 9.38 7.29
N THR A 185 -16.78 8.67 6.96
CA THR A 185 -15.84 8.14 7.99
C THR A 185 -15.27 9.26 8.86
N ARG A 186 -14.85 10.39 8.27
CA ARG A 186 -14.34 11.54 9.02
C ARG A 186 -15.40 12.11 9.97
N SER A 187 -16.65 12.21 9.53
CA SER A 187 -17.75 12.68 10.39
C SER A 187 -18.00 11.73 11.57
N MET A 188 -17.76 10.43 11.38
CA MET A 188 -17.92 9.42 12.43
C MET A 188 -16.79 9.43 13.45
N LEU A 189 -15.58 9.84 13.07
CA LEU A 189 -14.46 9.97 13.99
C LEU A 189 -14.43 11.32 14.70
N GLY A 190 -14.81 12.41 14.02
CA GLY A 190 -14.61 13.76 14.53
C GLY A 190 -13.11 14.10 14.62
N PRO A 191 -12.64 14.83 15.65
CA PRO A 191 -11.21 15.10 15.83
C PRO A 191 -10.48 13.81 16.23
N ALA A 192 -9.78 13.21 15.26
CA ALA A 192 -9.02 11.98 15.44
C ALA A 192 -7.51 12.25 15.56
N GLY A 193 -6.85 11.47 16.41
CA GLY A 193 -5.39 11.41 16.48
C GLY A 193 -4.85 10.17 15.75
N GLU A 194 -3.56 10.17 15.44
CA GLU A 194 -2.88 8.99 14.89
C GLU A 194 -2.44 8.04 16.00
N ALA A 195 -2.65 6.74 15.80
CA ALA A 195 -2.20 5.69 16.71
C ALA A 195 -1.95 4.37 15.98
N ALA A 196 -1.18 3.47 16.62
CA ALA A 196 -1.06 2.09 16.20
C ALA A 196 -2.00 1.21 17.03
N LEU A 197 -2.84 0.40 16.36
CA LEU A 197 -3.77 -0.55 16.98
C LEU A 197 -3.21 -1.97 16.87
N LEU A 198 -2.00 -2.17 17.41
CA LEU A 198 -1.31 -3.45 17.28
C LEU A 198 -2.06 -4.58 18.02
N PRO A 199 -2.06 -5.80 17.46
CA PRO A 199 -1.43 -6.23 16.20
C PRO A 199 -2.31 -6.04 14.95
N MET A 200 -3.45 -5.36 15.06
CA MET A 200 -4.40 -5.24 13.96
C MET A 200 -3.91 -4.29 12.87
N TYR A 201 -3.52 -3.07 13.26
CA TYR A 201 -3.11 -2.01 12.35
C TYR A 201 -1.86 -1.30 12.87
N ASP A 202 -0.88 -1.11 11.99
CA ASP A 202 0.33 -0.32 12.28
C ASP A 202 0.04 1.18 12.31
N HIS A 203 -0.99 1.61 11.58
CA HIS A 203 -1.44 2.98 11.50
C HIS A 203 -2.98 3.02 11.47
N ALA A 204 -3.56 3.85 12.31
CA ALA A 204 -4.98 4.13 12.35
C ALA A 204 -5.23 5.56 12.84
N PHE A 205 -6.32 6.17 12.38
CA PHE A 205 -6.89 7.34 13.04
C PHE A 205 -7.86 6.88 14.11
N VAL A 206 -7.69 7.38 15.33
CA VAL A 206 -8.47 7.00 16.50
C VAL A 206 -9.12 8.22 17.15
N ALA A 207 -10.37 8.05 17.56
CA ALA A 207 -11.11 9.03 18.34
C ALA A 207 -11.77 8.34 19.53
N PRO A 208 -11.91 8.99 20.71
CA PRO A 208 -12.59 8.39 21.84
C PRO A 208 -14.02 7.94 21.52
N ALA A 209 -14.44 6.86 22.17
CA ALA A 209 -15.79 6.32 22.14
C ALA A 209 -16.34 6.12 23.56
N GLY A 210 -17.66 5.94 23.67
CA GLY A 210 -18.30 5.58 24.93
C GLY A 210 -18.00 4.13 25.32
N PRO A 211 -18.13 3.78 26.61
CA PRO A 211 -18.00 2.40 27.07
C PRO A 211 -19.12 1.54 26.49
N VAL A 212 -18.80 0.29 26.17
CA VAL A 212 -19.74 -0.73 25.68
C VAL A 212 -19.57 -2.01 26.47
N ALA A 213 -20.62 -2.83 26.62
CA ALA A 213 -20.44 -4.13 27.23
C ALA A 213 -19.61 -5.03 26.30
N VAL A 214 -18.61 -5.70 26.87
CA VAL A 214 -17.73 -6.59 26.13
C VAL A 214 -17.85 -8.00 26.68
N SER A 215 -18.19 -8.94 25.79
CA SER A 215 -18.06 -10.36 26.09
C SER A 215 -16.58 -10.70 26.29
N ALA A 216 -16.21 -11.13 27.50
CA ALA A 216 -14.83 -11.35 27.87
C ALA A 216 -14.18 -12.47 27.02
N PRO A 217 -13.03 -12.22 26.38
CA PRO A 217 -12.28 -13.28 25.72
C PRO A 217 -11.58 -14.18 26.75
N ARG A 218 -11.33 -15.44 26.36
CA ARG A 218 -10.55 -16.38 27.18
C ARG A 218 -9.09 -16.33 26.72
N ILE A 219 -8.29 -15.54 27.43
CA ILE A 219 -6.85 -15.39 27.19
C ILE A 219 -6.12 -15.93 28.41
N ARG A 220 -5.19 -16.87 28.19
CA ARG A 220 -4.36 -17.44 29.25
C ARG A 220 -2.91 -17.47 28.80
N LEU A 221 -2.05 -16.77 29.51
CA LEU A 221 -0.60 -16.80 29.34
C LEU A 221 0.03 -17.28 30.64
N PHE A 222 0.73 -18.42 30.60
CA PHE A 222 1.33 -18.99 31.81
C PHE A 222 2.57 -19.84 31.49
N ARG A 223 3.42 -20.00 32.51
CA ARG A 223 4.55 -20.94 32.49
C ARG A 223 4.04 -22.32 32.93
N ARG A 224 4.37 -23.34 32.15
CA ARG A 224 4.12 -24.74 32.47
C ARG A 224 5.21 -25.29 33.39
N LEU A 225 4.89 -26.38 34.08
CA LEU A 225 5.83 -27.11 34.95
C LEU A 225 7.07 -27.63 34.19
N ASP A 226 6.94 -27.91 32.89
CA ASP A 226 8.04 -28.34 32.01
C ASP A 226 8.91 -27.17 31.50
N GLY A 227 8.74 -25.96 32.07
CA GLY A 227 9.51 -24.77 31.71
C GLY A 227 9.05 -24.06 30.44
N LYS A 228 8.09 -24.62 29.70
CA LYS A 228 7.54 -23.98 28.49
C LYS A 228 6.56 -22.87 28.85
N VAL A 229 6.38 -21.94 27.93
CA VAL A 229 5.34 -20.90 28.01
C VAL A 229 4.18 -21.30 27.12
N GLN A 230 2.96 -21.24 27.65
CA GLN A 230 1.74 -21.52 26.90
C GLN A 230 0.87 -20.26 26.83
N LEU A 231 0.44 -19.91 25.62
CA LEU A 231 -0.55 -18.87 25.35
C LEU A 231 -1.75 -19.51 24.67
N THR A 232 -2.92 -19.44 25.29
CA THR A 232 -4.20 -19.82 24.68
C THR A 232 -5.05 -18.57 24.51
N VAL A 233 -5.58 -18.38 23.30
CA VAL A 233 -6.46 -17.27 22.94
C VAL A 233 -7.71 -17.84 22.31
N ALA A 234 -8.86 -17.60 22.92
CA ALA A 234 -10.17 -17.86 22.33
C ALA A 234 -11.03 -16.60 22.46
N GLY A 235 -11.54 -16.12 21.32
CA GLY A 235 -12.44 -14.99 21.29
C GLY A 235 -13.84 -15.33 21.83
N PRO A 236 -14.66 -14.32 22.15
CA PRO A 236 -16.09 -14.53 22.36
C PRO A 236 -16.78 -15.04 21.07
N PRO A 237 -18.02 -15.55 21.16
CA PRO A 237 -18.78 -15.99 19.99
C PRO A 237 -18.85 -14.90 18.90
N GLY A 238 -18.65 -15.32 17.64
CA GLY A 238 -18.63 -14.41 16.48
C GLY A 238 -17.27 -13.74 16.24
N THR A 239 -16.21 -14.15 16.94
CA THR A 239 -14.84 -13.81 16.53
C THR A 239 -14.53 -14.49 15.20
N ARG A 240 -14.22 -13.66 14.19
CA ARG A 240 -13.84 -14.12 12.84
C ARG A 240 -12.33 -14.19 12.64
N GLU A 241 -11.58 -13.41 13.39
CA GLU A 241 -10.13 -13.32 13.25
C GLU A 241 -9.44 -13.06 14.59
N ILE A 242 -8.31 -13.73 14.79
CA ILE A 242 -7.40 -13.54 15.91
C ILE A 242 -6.03 -13.19 15.36
N ARG A 243 -5.49 -12.04 15.76
CA ARG A 243 -4.09 -11.67 15.52
C ARG A 243 -3.33 -11.64 16.82
N VAL A 244 -2.11 -12.17 16.80
CA VAL A 244 -1.18 -12.11 17.94
C VAL A 244 0.15 -11.57 17.43
N ALA A 245 0.69 -10.56 18.11
CA ALA A 245 2.07 -10.14 17.95
C ALA A 245 2.85 -10.43 19.24
N LEU A 246 4.01 -11.05 19.08
CA LEU A 246 4.86 -11.53 20.15
C LEU A 246 6.21 -10.83 20.07
N ALA A 247 6.70 -10.36 21.21
CA ALA A 247 8.07 -9.89 21.36
C ALA A 247 8.67 -10.48 22.63
N ALA A 248 9.86 -11.05 22.52
CA ALA A 248 10.56 -11.68 23.64
C ALA A 248 11.92 -11.05 23.89
N SER A 249 12.36 -11.03 25.15
CA SER A 249 13.70 -10.52 25.51
C SER A 249 14.83 -11.51 25.20
N VAL A 250 14.49 -12.77 24.88
CA VAL A 250 15.42 -13.87 24.60
C VAL A 250 14.89 -14.69 23.42
N PRO A 251 15.76 -15.42 22.68
CA PRO A 251 15.28 -16.28 21.62
C PRO A 251 14.55 -17.51 22.21
N PHE A 252 13.66 -18.08 21.41
CA PHE A 252 12.99 -19.34 21.71
C PHE A 252 13.63 -20.48 20.90
N ALA A 253 13.90 -21.60 21.57
CA ALA A 253 14.46 -22.79 20.95
C ALA A 253 13.44 -23.48 20.02
N ALA A 254 12.16 -23.40 20.37
CA ALA A 254 11.06 -23.91 19.55
C ALA A 254 9.79 -23.12 19.82
N ALA A 255 8.97 -22.95 18.78
CA ALA A 255 7.62 -22.46 18.88
C ALA A 255 6.68 -23.37 18.09
N ARG A 256 5.53 -23.68 18.67
CA ARG A 256 4.45 -24.39 18.00
C ARG A 256 3.18 -23.58 18.08
N VAL A 257 2.44 -23.51 16.99
CA VAL A 257 1.10 -22.95 16.98
C VAL A 257 0.11 -24.01 16.53
N ASN A 258 -0.92 -24.25 17.35
CA ASN A 258 -1.88 -25.33 17.19
C ASN A 258 -1.21 -26.68 16.90
N GLY A 259 -0.08 -26.94 17.56
CA GLY A 259 0.73 -28.16 17.41
C GLY A 259 1.76 -28.13 16.27
N VAL A 260 1.63 -27.22 15.30
CA VAL A 260 2.52 -27.11 14.14
C VAL A 260 3.74 -26.25 14.46
N ALA A 261 4.94 -26.70 14.08
CA ALA A 261 6.16 -25.93 14.29
C ALA A 261 6.15 -24.63 13.49
N ALA A 262 6.51 -23.52 14.13
CA ALA A 262 6.54 -22.19 13.52
C ALA A 262 7.86 -21.47 13.82
N PRO A 263 8.45 -20.74 12.86
CA PRO A 263 9.72 -20.04 13.04
C PRO A 263 9.54 -18.71 13.78
N LEU A 264 8.94 -18.73 14.98
CA LEU A 264 8.69 -17.55 15.80
C LEU A 264 9.78 -17.33 16.86
N LEU A 265 9.97 -16.07 17.24
CA LEU A 265 10.79 -15.57 18.34
C LEU A 265 12.26 -16.00 18.25
N ARG A 266 12.80 -16.03 17.02
CA ARG A 266 14.21 -16.39 16.77
C ARG A 266 15.19 -15.27 17.13
N ARG A 267 14.71 -14.02 17.13
CA ARG A 267 15.52 -12.83 17.40
C ARG A 267 14.96 -12.08 18.61
N PRO A 268 15.76 -11.82 19.65
CA PRO A 268 15.35 -10.97 20.76
C PRO A 268 14.83 -9.61 20.30
N GLY A 269 13.74 -9.14 20.90
CA GLY A 269 13.12 -7.84 20.62
C GLY A 269 12.37 -7.75 19.28
N ALA A 270 12.52 -8.72 18.37
CA ALA A 270 11.77 -8.74 17.13
C ALA A 270 10.28 -8.98 17.39
N LEU A 271 9.42 -8.28 16.64
CA LEU A 271 7.97 -8.42 16.71
C LEU A 271 7.51 -9.43 15.67
N ASP A 272 7.22 -10.65 16.10
CA ASP A 272 6.67 -11.68 15.23
C ASP A 272 5.14 -11.65 15.29
N ARG A 273 4.48 -11.80 14.12
CA ARG A 273 3.03 -11.71 13.99
C ARG A 273 2.46 -12.98 13.42
N ILE A 274 1.28 -13.33 13.90
CA ILE A 274 0.52 -14.48 13.47
C ILE A 274 -0.97 -14.12 13.44
N GLY A 275 -1.71 -14.67 12.47
CA GLY A 275 -3.13 -14.42 12.28
C GLY A 275 -3.87 -15.70 11.92
N TRP A 276 -5.08 -15.85 12.46
CA TRP A 276 -6.00 -16.92 12.09
C TRP A 276 -7.36 -16.35 11.79
N VAL A 277 -7.96 -16.84 10.70
CA VAL A 277 -9.31 -16.50 10.26
C VAL A 277 -10.17 -17.76 10.30
N GLY A 278 -11.39 -17.63 10.79
CA GLY A 278 -12.35 -18.72 10.89
C GLY A 278 -13.49 -18.36 11.84
N ARG A 279 -14.47 -19.25 11.98
CA ARG A 279 -15.56 -19.06 12.93
C ARG A 279 -15.17 -19.60 14.31
N ASP A 280 -15.32 -18.76 15.34
CA ASP A 280 -15.07 -19.13 16.75
C ASP A 280 -13.67 -19.72 16.98
N VAL A 281 -12.67 -19.12 16.34
CA VAL A 281 -11.28 -19.61 16.30
C VAL A 281 -10.68 -19.65 17.70
N THR A 282 -9.90 -20.70 17.97
CA THR A 282 -9.00 -20.78 19.12
C THR A 282 -7.56 -20.96 18.63
N VAL A 283 -6.65 -20.22 19.24
CA VAL A 283 -5.21 -20.26 18.95
C VAL A 283 -4.47 -20.68 20.22
N SER A 284 -3.63 -21.71 20.11
CA SER A 284 -2.78 -22.22 21.18
C SER A 284 -1.33 -22.18 20.74
N LEU A 285 -0.50 -21.44 21.46
CA LEU A 285 0.93 -21.41 21.30
C LEU A 285 1.61 -22.15 22.44
N LEU A 286 2.58 -22.98 22.07
CA LEU A 286 3.52 -23.59 22.99
C LEU A 286 4.93 -23.16 22.61
N LEU A 287 5.60 -22.47 23.53
CA LEU A 287 6.86 -21.80 23.30
C LEU A 287 7.92 -22.36 24.28
N THR A 288 9.06 -22.80 23.77
CA THR A 288 10.18 -23.30 24.57
C THR A 288 11.28 -22.23 24.66
N PRO A 289 11.40 -21.50 25.78
CA PRO A 289 12.40 -20.45 25.91
C PRO A 289 13.81 -21.03 25.99
N ALA A 290 14.81 -20.31 25.45
CA ALA A 290 16.21 -20.75 25.52
C ALA A 290 16.92 -20.31 26.82
N ALA A 291 16.40 -19.30 27.50
CA ALA A 291 16.95 -18.71 28.72
C ALA A 291 15.83 -18.02 29.53
N PRO A 292 16.06 -17.64 30.80
CA PRO A 292 15.17 -16.76 31.56
C PRO A 292 14.90 -15.45 30.81
N GLY A 293 13.68 -14.94 30.90
CA GLY A 293 13.31 -13.79 30.09
C GLY A 293 11.87 -13.34 30.25
N ARG A 294 11.45 -12.48 29.34
CA ARG A 294 10.13 -11.86 29.29
C ARG A 294 9.52 -12.04 27.90
N LEU A 295 8.22 -12.31 27.85
CA LEU A 295 7.39 -12.33 26.65
C LEU A 295 6.28 -11.29 26.80
N VAL A 296 6.12 -10.46 25.77
CA VAL A 296 4.97 -9.56 25.60
C VAL A 296 4.13 -10.09 24.45
N ALA A 297 2.85 -10.36 24.72
CA ALA A 297 1.88 -10.79 23.73
C ALA A 297 0.81 -9.70 23.56
N ARG A 298 0.74 -9.12 22.37
CA ARG A 298 -0.33 -8.19 21.96
C ARG A 298 -1.32 -8.97 21.12
N ILE A 299 -2.59 -8.91 21.47
CA ILE A 299 -3.66 -9.74 20.91
C ILE A 299 -4.74 -8.80 20.39
N ALA A 300 -5.20 -9.05 19.17
CA ALA A 300 -6.40 -8.43 18.60
C ALA A 300 -7.41 -9.52 18.25
N LEU A 301 -8.67 -9.29 18.60
CA LEU A 301 -9.80 -10.15 18.25
C LEU A 301 -10.78 -9.32 17.44
N LEU A 302 -11.00 -9.70 16.19
CA LEU A 302 -11.95 -9.03 15.31
C LEU A 302 -13.27 -9.81 15.29
N ARG A 303 -14.36 -9.07 15.41
CA ARG A 303 -15.74 -9.56 15.35
C ARG A 303 -16.53 -8.75 14.36
N ASP A 304 -17.43 -9.43 13.67
CA ASP A 304 -18.43 -8.76 12.84
C ASP A 304 -19.48 -8.09 13.71
N GLY A 305 -19.96 -6.93 13.25
CA GLY A 305 -21.03 -6.20 13.89
C GLY A 305 -20.58 -5.11 14.85
N TRP A 306 -21.36 -4.04 14.82
CA TRP A 306 -21.21 -2.89 15.70
C TRP A 306 -21.69 -3.30 17.11
N PRO A 307 -21.04 -2.84 18.20
CA PRO A 307 -21.50 -3.18 19.53
C PRO A 307 -22.95 -2.72 19.73
N ALA A 308 -23.81 -3.60 20.26
CA ALA A 308 -25.23 -3.30 20.46
C ALA A 308 -25.47 -2.12 21.41
N ASP A 309 -24.58 -1.93 22.40
CA ASP A 309 -24.67 -0.85 23.38
C ASP A 309 -24.00 0.45 22.91
N ALA A 310 -23.30 0.43 21.76
CA ALA A 310 -22.77 1.65 21.18
C ALA A 310 -23.90 2.42 20.48
N PRO A 311 -23.84 3.77 20.44
CA PRO A 311 -24.70 4.54 19.58
C PRO A 311 -24.64 4.00 18.14
N PRO A 312 -25.79 3.76 17.48
CA PRO A 312 -25.80 3.18 16.15
C PRO A 312 -25.11 4.12 15.16
N LEU A 313 -24.41 3.52 14.19
CA LEU A 313 -23.84 4.30 13.10
C LEU A 313 -24.99 4.87 12.24
N PRO A 314 -24.93 6.16 11.87
CA PRO A 314 -25.83 6.73 10.88
C PRO A 314 -25.76 5.95 9.57
N PRO A 315 -26.86 5.87 8.80
CA PRO A 315 -26.85 5.20 7.51
C PRO A 315 -25.80 5.82 6.58
N ARG A 316 -25.17 4.97 5.77
CA ARG A 316 -24.28 5.44 4.70
C ARG A 316 -25.11 6.06 3.58
N PRO A 317 -24.66 7.18 3.00
CA PRO A 317 -25.16 7.66 1.71
C PRO A 317 -25.04 6.59 0.62
N ALA A 318 -25.86 6.69 -0.44
CA ALA A 318 -25.89 5.70 -1.53
C ALA A 318 -24.56 5.60 -2.33
N ASP A 319 -23.75 6.65 -2.28
CA ASP A 319 -22.41 6.74 -2.87
C ASP A 319 -21.30 6.35 -1.89
N VAL A 320 -21.61 5.70 -0.76
CA VAL A 320 -20.64 5.26 0.23
C VAL A 320 -20.87 3.78 0.59
N MET A 321 -19.83 2.96 0.54
CA MET A 321 -19.91 1.53 0.89
C MET A 321 -18.96 1.17 2.05
N PRO A 322 -19.33 0.19 2.90
CA PRO A 322 -18.43 -0.31 3.94
C PRO A 322 -17.24 -1.05 3.31
N TRP A 323 -16.06 -0.92 3.93
CA TRP A 323 -14.85 -1.58 3.50
C TRP A 323 -14.25 -2.47 4.61
N TYR A 324 -13.92 -3.71 4.23
CA TYR A 324 -13.15 -4.66 5.02
C TYR A 324 -13.72 -4.94 6.43
N ASP A 325 -13.17 -4.29 7.47
CA ASP A 325 -13.57 -4.45 8.88
C ASP A 325 -14.58 -3.39 9.34
N SER A 326 -15.10 -2.58 8.41
CA SER A 326 -16.09 -1.56 8.77
C SER A 326 -17.29 -2.16 9.46
N ASP A 327 -17.86 -1.39 10.39
CA ASP A 327 -18.99 -1.78 11.24
C ASP A 327 -18.64 -2.98 12.14
N GLY A 328 -17.35 -3.30 12.28
CA GLY A 328 -16.85 -4.36 13.14
C GLY A 328 -16.37 -3.85 14.50
N SER A 329 -16.09 -4.82 15.36
CA SER A 329 -15.58 -4.59 16.71
C SER A 329 -14.22 -5.28 16.88
N ILE A 330 -13.23 -4.55 17.40
CA ILE A 330 -11.89 -5.04 17.70
C ILE A 330 -11.68 -5.01 19.22
N LEU A 331 -11.30 -6.16 19.79
CA LEU A 331 -10.83 -6.23 21.17
C LEU A 331 -9.32 -6.32 21.17
N LEU A 332 -8.65 -5.40 21.87
CA LEU A 332 -7.21 -5.42 22.07
C LEU A 332 -6.88 -5.87 23.49
N LYS A 333 -5.85 -6.69 23.63
CA LYS A 333 -5.30 -7.08 24.93
C LYS A 333 -3.79 -7.24 24.84
N THR A 334 -3.07 -6.72 25.81
CA THR A 334 -1.66 -7.00 26.05
C THR A 334 -1.50 -7.85 27.30
N GLU A 335 -0.80 -8.97 27.15
CA GLU A 335 -0.38 -9.86 28.22
C GLU A 335 1.15 -9.87 28.32
N THR A 336 1.67 -10.10 29.51
CA THR A 336 3.11 -10.20 29.76
C THR A 336 3.39 -11.31 30.75
N ILE A 337 4.46 -12.06 30.52
CA ILE A 337 4.98 -13.04 31.47
C ILE A 337 6.50 -12.97 31.53
N SER A 338 7.05 -13.23 32.71
CA SER A 338 8.47 -13.47 32.94
C SER A 338 8.66 -14.88 33.51
N TRP A 339 9.81 -15.51 33.23
CA TRP A 339 10.15 -16.85 33.70
C TRP A 339 11.64 -16.99 34.02
#